data_AF-A0A9E5N2M1-F1
#
_entry.id   AF-A0A9E5N2M1-F1
#
_cell.length_a   1.000
_cell.length_b   1.000
_cell.length_c   1.000
_cell.angle_alpha   90.00
_cell.angle_beta   90.00
_cell.angle_gamma   90.00
#
_symmetry.space_group_name_H-M   'P 1'
#
loop_
_entity.id
_entity.type
_entity.pdbx_description
1 polymer ?
#
loop_
_entity_poly.entity_id
_entity_poly.type
_entity_poly.pdbx_seq_one_letter_code
_entity_poly.pdbx_strand_id
1 'polypeptide(L)' 'SLSDPQIRKETGASVIAVIRNENAIPNPGANFVLESGDTIVLVGSREEINRAVDFLE' A
#
# COMPACT_ATOMS: atom_id res chain seq x y z
N SER A 1 11.14 1.18 5.83
CA SER A 1 10.32 0.11 5.23
C SER A 1 8.90 0.25 5.73
N LEU A 2 7.95 0.43 4.84
CA LEU A 2 6.51 0.44 5.15
C LEU A 2 5.92 -0.88 4.68
N SER A 3 5.05 -1.49 5.50
CA SER A 3 4.34 -2.72 5.15
C SER A 3 2.82 -2.51 5.11
N ASP A 4 2.12 -3.36 4.35
CA ASP A 4 0.65 -3.31 4.21
C ASP A 4 -0.10 -3.32 5.56
N PRO A 5 0.25 -4.18 6.55
CA PRO A 5 -0.42 -4.15 7.85
C PRO A 5 -0.32 -2.81 8.57
N GLN A 6 0.78 -2.07 8.38
CA GLN A 6 0.93 -0.74 8.97
C GLN A 6 0.02 0.27 8.26
N ILE A 7 0.00 0.26 6.93
CA ILE A 7 -0.88 1.14 6.14
C ILE A 7 -2.33 0.91 6.55
N ARG A 8 -2.80 -0.34 6.57
CA ARG A 8 -4.18 -0.66 6.95
C ARG A 8 -4.51 -0.27 8.38
N LYS A 9 -3.60 -0.52 9.32
CA LYS A 9 -3.81 -0.19 10.73
C LYS A 9 -3.95 1.32 10.96
N GLU A 10 -3.10 2.12 10.31
CA GLU A 10 -3.06 3.57 10.53
C GLU A 10 -4.11 4.32 9.68
N THR A 11 -4.49 3.80 8.52
CA THR A 11 -5.28 4.55 7.52
C THR A 11 -6.67 3.96 7.28
N GLY A 12 -6.83 2.64 7.46
CA GLY A 12 -8.00 1.85 7.06
C GLY A 12 -7.94 1.29 5.63
N ALA A 13 -7.12 1.86 4.75
CA ALA A 13 -6.96 1.38 3.38
C ALA A 13 -6.12 0.10 3.32
N SER A 14 -6.40 -0.80 2.38
CA SER A 14 -5.64 -2.05 2.22
C SER A 14 -4.88 -2.06 0.89
N VAL A 15 -3.65 -2.57 0.89
CA VAL A 15 -2.86 -2.77 -0.34
C VAL A 15 -3.22 -4.12 -0.95
N ILE A 16 -3.80 -4.11 -2.15
CA ILE A 16 -4.22 -5.34 -2.84
C ILE A 16 -3.23 -5.81 -3.91
N ALA A 17 -2.35 -4.92 -4.37
CA ALA A 17 -1.26 -5.24 -5.28
C ALA A 17 -0.15 -4.19 -5.20
N VAL A 18 1.08 -4.61 -5.52
CA VAL A 18 2.22 -3.72 -5.78
C VAL A 18 2.74 -4.00 -7.19
N ILE A 19 3.02 -2.96 -7.96
CA ILE A 19 3.67 -3.05 -9.28
C ILE A 19 5.10 -2.54 -9.11
N ARG A 20 6.08 -3.41 -9.39
CA ARG A 20 7.51 -3.11 -9.31
C ARG A 20 8.21 -3.56 -10.58
N ASN A 21 8.91 -2.66 -11.26
CA ASN A 21 9.62 -2.96 -12.51
C ASN A 21 8.73 -3.73 -13.51
N GLU A 22 7.52 -3.21 -13.77
CA GLU A 22 6.52 -3.81 -14.68
C GLU A 22 5.92 -5.16 -14.23
N ASN A 23 6.30 -5.68 -13.06
CA ASN A 23 5.77 -6.92 -12.51
C ASN A 23 4.72 -6.63 -11.43
N ALA A 24 3.56 -7.29 -11.53
CA ALA A 24 2.50 -7.21 -10.53
C ALA A 24 2.70 -8.27 -9.43
N ILE A 25 2.66 -7.84 -8.17
CA ILE A 25 2.73 -8.64 -6.96
C ILE A 25 1.37 -8.55 -6.27
N PRO A 26 0.45 -9.51 -6.54
CA PRO A 26 -0.89 -9.50 -5.94
C PRO A 26 -0.82 -9.91 -4.47
N ASN A 27 -1.70 -9.32 -3.65
CA ASN A 27 -1.83 -9.61 -2.21
C ASN A 27 -0.46 -9.67 -1.49
N PRO A 28 0.27 -8.54 -1.45
CA PRO A 28 1.57 -8.49 -0.78
C PRO A 28 1.43 -8.96 0.66
N GLY A 29 2.30 -9.87 1.09
CA GLY A 29 2.24 -10.41 2.45
C GLY A 29 2.50 -9.33 3.51
N ALA A 30 2.17 -9.65 4.77
CA ALA A 30 2.34 -8.74 5.91
C ALA A 30 3.77 -8.19 6.10
N ASN A 31 4.77 -8.93 5.60
CA ASN A 31 6.19 -8.57 5.67
C ASN A 31 6.71 -7.93 4.38
N PHE A 32 5.84 -7.63 3.41
CA PHE A 32 6.24 -6.94 2.19
C PHE A 32 6.73 -5.54 2.53
N VAL A 33 7.88 -5.18 1.99
CA VAL A 33 8.49 -3.88 2.18
C VAL A 33 8.34 -3.07 0.91
N LEU A 34 7.64 -1.94 1.02
CA LEU A 34 7.57 -0.95 -0.04
C LEU A 34 8.94 -0.31 -0.28
N GLU A 35 9.26 -0.12 -1.55
CA GLU A 35 10.47 0.54 -2.03
C GLU A 35 10.10 1.77 -2.89
N SER A 36 11.04 2.71 -3.01
CA SER A 36 10.83 3.88 -3.88
C SER A 36 10.66 3.41 -5.33
N GLY A 37 9.69 3.99 -6.04
CA GLY A 37 9.31 3.59 -7.40
C GLY A 37 8.24 2.51 -7.47
N ASP A 38 7.85 1.90 -6.35
CA ASP A 38 6.67 1.04 -6.32
C ASP A 38 5.40 1.82 -6.65
N THR A 39 4.54 1.23 -7.48
CA THR A 39 3.16 1.67 -7.63
C THR A 39 2.28 0.74 -6.82
N ILE A 40 1.56 1.26 -5.84
CA ILE A 40 0.65 0.49 -5.00
C ILE A 40 -0.81 0.63 -5.47
N VAL A 41 -1.58 -0.43 -5.34
CA VAL A 41 -3.02 -0.43 -5.59
C VAL A 41 -3.74 -0.52 -4.24
N LEU A 42 -4.45 0.55 -3.90
CA LEU A 42 -5.19 0.67 -2.65
C LEU A 42 -6.69 0.42 -2.85
N VAL A 43 -7.33 -0.17 -1.84
CA VAL A 43 -8.80 -0.25 -1.74
C VAL A 43 -9.25 0.30 -0.39
N GLY A 44 -10.33 1.09 -0.40
CA GLY A 44 -10.92 1.73 0.78
C GLY A 44 -11.91 2.82 0.39
N SER A 45 -12.48 3.50 1.38
CA SER A 45 -13.23 4.74 1.19
C SER A 45 -12.31 5.85 0.68
N ARG A 46 -12.90 6.95 0.18
CA ARG A 46 -12.12 8.12 -0.24
C ARG A 46 -11.28 8.69 0.90
N GLU A 47 -11.84 8.75 2.10
CA GLU A 47 -11.17 9.25 3.30
C GLU A 47 -10.04 8.32 3.74
N GLU A 48 -10.24 7.01 3.68
CA GLU A 48 -9.19 6.00 3.96
C GLU A 48 -8.04 6.11 2.96
N ILE A 49 -8.35 6.24 1.67
CA ILE A 49 -7.34 6.39 0.61
C ILE A 49 -6.57 7.69 0.78
N ASN A 50 -7.23 8.82 1.06
CA ASN A 50 -6.54 10.09 1.27
C ASN A 50 -5.58 10.01 2.47
N ARG A 51 -6.01 9.42 3.60
CA ARG A 51 -5.11 9.19 4.74
C ARG A 51 -3.92 8.31 4.38
N ALA A 52 -4.12 7.30 3.52
CA ALA A 52 -3.05 6.44 3.06
C ALA A 52 -2.05 7.18 2.16
N VAL A 53 -2.52 8.08 1.29
CA VAL A 53 -1.64 8.95 0.50
C VAL A 53 -0.82 9.84 1.43
N ASP A 54 -1.46 10.54 2.37
CA ASP A 54 -0.77 11.42 3.34
C ASP A 54 0.25 10.65 4.22
N PHE A 55 -0.01 9.38 4.53
CA PHE A 55 0.87 8.52 5.32
C PHE A 55 2.10 8.01 4.54
N LEU A 56 2.03 8.03 3.20
CA LEU A 56 3.08 7.53 2.31
C LEU A 56 3.98 8.63 1.74
N GLU A 57 3.59 9.90 1.87
CA GLU A 57 4.43 11.08 1.62
C GLU A 57 5.49 11.30 2.71
#